data_AF-A0A965CWS5-F1
#
_entry.id   AF-A0A965CWS5-F1
#
_cell.length_a   1.000
_cell.length_b   1.000
_cell.length_c   1.000
_cell.angle_alpha   90.00
_cell.angle_beta   90.00
_cell.angle_gamma   90.00
#
_symmetry.space_group_name_H-M   'P 1'
#
loop_
_entity.id
_entity.type
_entity.pdbx_description
1 polymer ?
#
loop_
_entity_poly.entity_id
_entity_poly.type
_entity_poly.pdbx_seq_one_letter_code
_entity_poly.pdbx_strand_id
1 'polypeptide(L)'
;SAMREAPDLLMIGEIRDKPTLQSALLFAQTGHLCMSTLHANNSYHALNRIINFFPREARDALFADLAISLRCVISQRLVRSKDGGRVPAIEIMQNTAHIAELIKKGEINEIKDAMEQSLAPGSQTFEQSLYQLYSSGQITIENALANADSATNLHWLISNAGKPPTDAGKNDVPSQTGAPSAPADDLSSIKLNLDMV
;
A
#
# COMPACT_ATOMS: atom_id res chain seq x y z
N SER A 1 12.66 7.77 -30.45
CA SER A 1 11.76 7.45 -29.32
C SER A 1 12.41 6.34 -28.53
N ALA A 2 12.30 6.37 -27.19
CA ALA A 2 12.99 5.44 -26.29
C ALA A 2 12.76 3.94 -26.62
N MET A 3 11.62 3.58 -27.24
CA MET A 3 11.34 2.18 -27.63
C MET A 3 12.32 1.60 -28.65
N ARG A 4 13.00 2.43 -29.46
CA ARG A 4 14.02 1.94 -30.39
C ARG A 4 15.32 1.52 -29.70
N GLU A 5 15.47 1.84 -28.42
CA GLU A 5 16.63 1.50 -27.59
C GLU A 5 16.43 0.18 -26.81
N ALA A 6 15.29 -0.52 -27.00
CA ALA A 6 14.92 -1.75 -26.28
C ALA A 6 15.14 -1.69 -24.74
N PRO A 7 14.61 -0.67 -24.04
CA PRO A 7 14.82 -0.55 -22.60
C PRO A 7 13.99 -1.58 -21.82
N ASP A 8 14.51 -2.12 -20.72
CA ASP A 8 13.71 -2.93 -19.78
C ASP A 8 12.88 -2.07 -18.83
N LEU A 9 13.36 -0.86 -18.54
CA LEU A 9 12.78 0.10 -17.60
C LEU A 9 12.72 1.51 -18.19
N LEU A 10 11.59 2.18 -18.00
CA LEU A 10 11.33 3.55 -18.43
C LEU A 10 11.00 4.44 -17.22
N MET A 11 11.79 5.48 -16.99
CA MET A 11 11.48 6.51 -16.00
C MET A 11 10.80 7.71 -16.65
N ILE A 12 9.50 7.84 -16.45
CA ILE A 12 8.62 8.84 -17.04
C ILE A 12 8.37 9.93 -16.01
N GLY A 13 9.42 10.67 -15.66
CA GLY A 13 9.39 11.90 -14.84
C GLY A 13 8.18 12.10 -13.91
N GLU A 14 7.51 13.25 -14.05
CA GLU A 14 6.26 13.56 -13.36
C GLU A 14 5.10 13.56 -14.36
N ILE A 15 4.03 12.83 -14.05
CA ILE A 15 2.79 12.85 -14.84
C ILE A 15 1.94 14.04 -14.40
N ARG A 16 1.74 14.99 -15.31
CA ARG A 16 0.92 16.20 -15.08
C ARG A 16 -0.35 16.24 -15.92
N ASP A 17 -0.44 15.40 -16.95
CA ASP A 17 -1.51 15.42 -17.93
C ASP A 17 -1.84 14.03 -18.49
N LYS A 18 -2.96 13.98 -19.22
CA LYS A 18 -3.46 12.77 -19.88
C LYS A 18 -2.47 12.19 -20.91
N PRO A 19 -1.90 12.96 -21.86
CA PRO A 19 -1.01 12.40 -22.87
C PRO A 19 0.22 11.68 -22.30
N THR A 20 0.82 12.24 -21.23
CA THR A 20 1.98 11.64 -20.57
C THR A 20 1.61 10.31 -19.93
N LEU A 21 0.49 10.27 -19.20
CA LEU A 21 0.00 9.04 -18.57
C LEU A 21 -0.40 7.98 -19.60
N GLN A 22 -1.08 8.36 -20.68
CA GLN A 22 -1.44 7.41 -21.75
C GLN A 22 -0.20 6.77 -22.37
N SER A 23 0.86 7.56 -22.58
CA SER A 23 2.13 7.03 -23.07
C SER A 23 2.73 6.03 -22.08
N ALA A 24 2.71 6.34 -20.77
CA ALA A 24 3.17 5.44 -19.73
C ALA A 24 2.40 4.11 -19.68
N LEU A 25 1.07 4.16 -19.80
CA LEU A 25 0.22 2.97 -19.83
C LEU A 25 0.51 2.10 -21.06
N LEU A 26 0.64 2.71 -22.25
CA LEU A 26 1.00 1.99 -23.48
C LEU A 26 2.36 1.29 -23.36
N PHE A 27 3.36 1.95 -22.77
CA PHE A 27 4.66 1.33 -22.52
C PHE A 27 4.57 0.17 -21.52
N ALA A 28 3.79 0.32 -20.45
CA ALA A 28 3.57 -0.74 -19.48
C ALA A 28 2.88 -1.97 -20.11
N GLN A 29 1.89 -1.75 -20.99
CA GLN A 29 1.16 -2.82 -21.70
C GLN A 29 2.03 -3.58 -22.71
N THR A 30 3.08 -2.94 -23.22
CA THR A 30 4.02 -3.58 -24.17
C THR A 30 5.17 -4.31 -23.47
N GLY A 31 5.10 -4.48 -22.14
CA GLY A 31 6.03 -5.32 -21.37
C GLY A 31 7.14 -4.56 -20.63
N HIS A 32 7.14 -3.23 -20.64
CA HIS A 32 8.17 -2.42 -20.01
C HIS A 32 7.82 -2.09 -18.56
N LEU A 33 8.80 -2.08 -17.65
CA LEU A 33 8.59 -1.52 -16.33
C LEU A 33 8.60 0.02 -16.41
N CYS A 34 7.44 0.64 -16.23
CA CYS A 34 7.32 2.09 -16.24
C CYS A 34 7.24 2.65 -14.83
N MET A 35 8.12 3.59 -14.51
CA MET A 35 8.14 4.33 -13.24
C MET A 35 7.84 5.80 -13.49
N SER A 36 6.94 6.37 -12.69
CA SER A 36 6.61 7.79 -12.75
C SER A 36 6.34 8.33 -11.35
N THR A 37 6.43 9.64 -11.22
CA THR A 37 6.01 10.38 -10.03
C THR A 37 4.69 11.09 -10.27
N LEU A 38 3.93 11.29 -9.19
CA LEU A 38 2.69 12.05 -9.18
C LEU A 38 2.56 12.74 -7.81
N HIS A 39 2.07 13.98 -7.81
CA HIS A 39 1.81 14.68 -6.56
C HIS A 39 0.47 14.25 -5.95
N ALA A 40 0.53 13.32 -5.00
CA ALA A 40 -0.59 12.85 -4.21
C ALA A 40 -0.12 12.46 -2.80
N ASN A 41 -1.02 12.53 -1.82
CA ASN A 41 -0.69 12.28 -0.42
C ASN A 41 -0.60 10.79 -0.08
N ASN A 42 -1.35 9.96 -0.80
CA ASN A 42 -1.45 8.50 -0.67
C ASN A 42 -1.92 7.87 -1.98
N SER A 43 -2.00 6.54 -1.99
CA SER A 43 -2.31 5.72 -3.16
C SER A 43 -3.69 5.98 -3.77
N TYR A 44 -4.75 6.02 -2.96
CA TYR A 44 -6.11 6.24 -3.45
C TYR A 44 -6.32 7.69 -3.92
N HIS A 45 -5.65 8.69 -3.32
CA HIS A 45 -5.63 10.05 -3.88
C HIS A 45 -4.84 10.12 -5.19
N ALA A 46 -3.77 9.35 -5.35
CA ALA A 46 -3.02 9.26 -6.61
C ALA A 46 -3.90 8.70 -7.73
N LEU A 47 -4.65 7.62 -7.47
CA LEU A 47 -5.61 7.04 -8.41
C LEU A 47 -6.73 8.03 -8.78
N ASN A 48 -7.32 8.71 -7.80
CA ASN A 48 -8.31 9.75 -8.05
C ASN A 48 -7.78 10.88 -8.94
N ARG A 49 -6.52 11.30 -8.73
CA ARG A 49 -5.88 12.31 -9.58
C ARG A 49 -5.68 11.81 -11.01
N ILE A 50 -5.25 10.56 -11.19
CA ILE A 50 -5.15 9.91 -12.50
C ILE A 50 -6.51 9.93 -13.21
N ILE A 51 -7.57 9.54 -12.53
CA ILE A 51 -8.93 9.48 -13.09
C ILE A 51 -9.42 10.86 -13.54
N ASN A 52 -9.03 11.91 -12.83
CA ASN A 52 -9.41 13.29 -13.16
C ASN A 52 -8.73 13.83 -14.42
N PHE A 53 -7.69 13.18 -14.95
CA PHE A 53 -7.15 13.51 -16.27
C PHE A 53 -8.07 13.06 -17.42
N PHE A 54 -9.02 12.15 -17.16
CA PHE A 54 -9.87 11.55 -18.19
C PHE A 54 -11.34 12.00 -18.04
N PRO A 55 -11.99 12.34 -19.17
CA PRO A 55 -13.42 12.58 -19.19
C PRO A 55 -14.17 11.28 -18.90
N ARG A 56 -15.43 11.36 -18.44
CA ARG A 56 -16.17 10.20 -17.91
C ARG A 56 -16.28 9.05 -18.92
N GLU A 57 -16.42 9.38 -20.20
CA GLU A 57 -16.62 8.44 -21.29
C GLU A 57 -15.37 7.58 -21.57
N ALA A 58 -14.19 8.04 -21.11
CA ALA A 58 -12.93 7.33 -21.27
C ALA A 58 -12.49 6.57 -20.01
N ARG A 59 -13.26 6.63 -18.91
CA ARG A 59 -12.86 6.05 -17.62
C ARG A 59 -12.90 4.54 -17.60
N ASP A 60 -13.88 3.91 -18.26
CA ASP A 60 -13.98 2.45 -18.29
C ASP A 60 -12.75 1.81 -18.93
N ALA A 61 -12.26 2.42 -20.03
CA ALA A 61 -11.01 2.00 -20.66
C ALA A 61 -9.80 2.23 -19.74
N LEU A 62 -9.70 3.41 -19.11
CA LEU A 62 -8.64 3.70 -18.14
C LEU A 62 -8.62 2.70 -16.99
N PHE A 63 -9.78 2.34 -16.43
CA PHE A 63 -9.89 1.39 -15.33
C PHE A 63 -9.45 -0.01 -15.74
N ALA A 64 -9.84 -0.47 -16.93
CA ALA A 64 -9.37 -1.73 -17.48
C ALA A 64 -7.85 -1.74 -17.68
N ASP A 65 -7.30 -0.65 -18.23
CA ASP A 65 -5.86 -0.51 -18.43
C ASP A 65 -5.11 -0.52 -17.09
N LEU A 66 -5.55 0.28 -16.12
CA LEU A 66 -4.92 0.38 -14.79
C LEU A 66 -4.97 -0.95 -14.04
N ALA A 67 -6.12 -1.64 -14.05
CA ALA A 67 -6.29 -2.90 -13.33
C ALA A 67 -5.26 -3.96 -13.77
N ILE A 68 -4.85 -3.95 -15.04
CA ILE A 68 -3.90 -4.91 -15.62
C ILE A 68 -2.44 -4.41 -15.51
N SER A 69 -2.21 -3.12 -15.77
CA SER A 69 -0.87 -2.56 -15.94
C SER A 69 -0.26 -2.01 -14.65
N LEU A 70 -1.07 -1.54 -13.70
CA LEU A 70 -0.57 -1.05 -12.41
C LEU A 70 0.08 -2.19 -11.63
N ARG A 71 1.25 -1.92 -11.03
CA ARG A 71 1.97 -2.88 -10.17
C ARG A 71 1.90 -2.46 -8.71
N CYS A 72 2.28 -1.22 -8.43
CA CYS A 72 2.14 -0.65 -7.10
C CYS A 72 2.04 0.88 -7.17
N VAL A 73 1.56 1.46 -6.07
CA VAL A 73 1.71 2.89 -5.77
C VAL A 73 2.43 3.01 -4.44
N ILE A 74 3.54 3.74 -4.44
CA ILE A 74 4.34 4.01 -3.26
C ILE A 74 4.19 5.48 -2.90
N SER A 75 3.65 5.75 -1.72
CA SER A 75 3.45 7.10 -1.21
C SER A 75 4.38 7.35 -0.04
N GLN A 76 5.05 8.51 -0.03
CA GLN A 76 6.11 8.81 0.93
C GLN A 76 5.82 10.12 1.66
N ARG A 77 6.08 10.15 2.96
CA ARG A 77 5.95 11.33 3.81
C ARG A 77 7.19 11.44 4.71
N LEU A 78 7.87 12.58 4.66
CA LEU A 78 9.07 12.81 5.49
C LEU A 78 8.67 13.37 6.86
N VAL A 79 8.72 12.52 7.87
CA VAL A 79 8.35 12.83 9.26
C VAL A 79 9.58 13.27 10.04
N ARG A 80 9.43 14.23 10.96
CA ARG A 80 10.54 14.67 11.82
C ARG A 80 10.95 13.56 12.78
N SER A 81 12.24 13.22 12.80
CA SER A 81 12.82 12.26 13.74
C SER A 81 13.03 12.89 15.12
N LYS A 82 13.07 12.06 16.17
CA LYS A 82 13.48 12.48 17.53
C LYS A 82 14.91 12.97 17.58
N ASP A 83 15.80 12.35 16.81
CA ASP A 83 17.24 12.63 16.83
C ASP A 83 17.65 13.77 15.87
N GLY A 84 16.67 14.49 15.32
CA GLY A 84 16.87 15.48 14.27
C GLY A 84 16.81 14.88 12.86
N GLY A 85 16.68 15.74 11.85
CA GLY A 85 16.46 15.29 10.47
C GLY A 85 15.04 14.77 10.22
N ARG A 86 14.89 13.90 9.21
CA ARG A 86 13.60 13.31 8.81
C ARG A 86 13.75 11.84 8.46
N VAL A 87 12.71 11.07 8.74
CA VAL A 87 12.57 9.66 8.35
C VAL A 87 11.36 9.49 7.43
N PRO A 88 11.43 8.61 6.41
CA PRO A 88 10.30 8.38 5.51
C PRO A 88 9.29 7.43 6.15
N ALA A 89 8.07 7.90 6.35
CA ALA A 89 6.90 7.03 6.47
C ALA A 89 6.43 6.68 5.05
N ILE A 90 6.18 5.40 4.79
CA ILE A 90 5.93 4.86 3.45
C ILE A 90 4.66 4.02 3.46
N GLU A 91 3.71 4.38 2.61
CA GLU A 91 2.58 3.54 2.22
C GLU A 91 2.91 2.83 0.91
N ILE A 92 2.54 1.55 0.83
CA ILE A 92 2.71 0.71 -0.35
C ILE A 92 1.37 0.04 -0.65
N MET A 93 0.73 0.46 -1.75
CA MET A 93 -0.42 -0.22 -2.31
C MET A 93 0.05 -1.14 -3.44
N GLN A 94 0.00 -2.46 -3.22
CA GLN A 94 0.21 -3.42 -4.30
C GLN A 94 -1.09 -3.67 -5.07
N ASN A 95 -1.00 -3.83 -6.39
CA ASN A 95 -2.15 -4.18 -7.21
C ASN A 95 -2.47 -5.68 -7.12
N THR A 96 -3.02 -6.11 -5.98
CA THR A 96 -3.51 -7.48 -5.77
C THR A 96 -4.76 -7.74 -6.62
N ALA A 97 -5.18 -9.01 -6.74
CA ALA A 97 -6.40 -9.34 -7.48
C ALA A 97 -7.65 -8.59 -6.96
N HIS A 98 -7.74 -8.36 -5.65
CA HIS A 98 -8.84 -7.59 -5.06
C HIS A 98 -8.76 -6.11 -5.42
N ILE A 99 -7.58 -5.50 -5.32
CA ILE A 99 -7.36 -4.09 -5.69
C ILE A 99 -7.60 -3.86 -7.18
N ALA A 100 -7.16 -4.78 -8.04
CA ALA A 100 -7.40 -4.72 -9.48
C ALA A 100 -8.91 -4.73 -9.81
N GLU A 101 -9.70 -5.54 -9.10
CA GLU A 101 -11.15 -5.58 -9.26
C GLU A 101 -11.83 -4.29 -8.80
N LEU A 102 -11.41 -3.73 -7.65
CA LEU A 102 -11.90 -2.42 -7.18
C LEU A 102 -11.57 -1.30 -8.17
N ILE A 103 -10.36 -1.28 -8.73
CA ILE A 103 -9.97 -0.33 -9.78
C ILE A 103 -10.85 -0.49 -11.01
N LYS A 104 -11.08 -1.73 -11.45
CA LYS A 104 -11.91 -2.04 -12.64
C LYS A 104 -13.35 -1.58 -12.49
N LYS A 105 -13.93 -1.67 -11.28
CA LYS A 105 -15.27 -1.16 -10.95
C LYS A 105 -15.31 0.35 -10.69
N GLY A 106 -14.16 0.99 -10.53
CA GLY A 106 -14.06 2.40 -10.15
C GLY A 106 -14.31 2.68 -8.65
N GLU A 107 -14.29 1.65 -7.80
CA GLU A 107 -14.54 1.70 -6.36
C GLU A 107 -13.27 2.14 -5.58
N ILE A 108 -12.67 3.25 -5.99
CA ILE A 108 -11.35 3.71 -5.48
C ILE A 108 -11.35 4.01 -3.98
N ASN A 109 -12.49 4.39 -3.41
CA ASN A 109 -12.59 4.70 -1.98
C ASN A 109 -12.43 3.45 -1.10
N GLU A 110 -12.80 2.27 -1.61
CA GLU A 110 -12.71 1.01 -0.87
C GLU A 110 -11.27 0.45 -0.83
N ILE A 111 -10.37 0.99 -1.65
CA ILE A 111 -8.95 0.59 -1.70
C ILE A 111 -8.28 0.76 -0.35
N LYS A 112 -8.63 1.81 0.42
CA LYS A 112 -8.06 2.02 1.75
C LYS A 112 -8.39 0.85 2.67
N ASP A 113 -9.67 0.50 2.76
CA ASP A 113 -10.14 -0.58 3.63
C ASP A 113 -9.58 -1.93 3.15
N ALA A 114 -9.49 -2.12 1.83
CA ALA A 114 -8.87 -3.30 1.24
C ALA A 114 -7.38 -3.43 1.60
N MET A 115 -6.63 -2.31 1.67
CA MET A 115 -5.24 -2.33 2.14
C MET A 115 -5.14 -2.65 3.63
N GLU A 116 -6.02 -2.11 4.47
CA GLU A 116 -6.03 -2.38 5.91
C GLU A 116 -6.32 -3.85 6.22
N GLN A 117 -7.21 -4.49 5.45
CA GLN A 117 -7.60 -5.88 5.61
C GLN A 117 -6.67 -6.88 4.89
N SER A 118 -5.82 -6.38 3.99
CA SER A 118 -4.98 -7.23 3.14
C SER A 118 -3.92 -7.95 3.97
N LEU A 119 -3.99 -9.27 3.99
CA LEU A 119 -2.90 -10.15 4.46
C LEU A 119 -1.79 -10.32 3.41
N ALA A 120 -1.94 -9.73 2.22
CA ALA A 120 -0.97 -9.88 1.13
C ALA A 120 0.40 -9.31 1.55
N PRO A 121 1.49 -10.10 1.43
CA PRO A 121 2.82 -9.63 1.77
C PRO A 121 3.23 -8.39 0.97
N GLY A 122 3.64 -7.34 1.68
CA GLY A 122 4.24 -6.14 1.11
C GLY A 122 3.28 -5.01 0.74
N SER A 123 1.97 -5.14 1.00
CA SER A 123 1.10 -3.97 1.17
C SER A 123 1.31 -3.39 2.57
N GLN A 124 1.29 -2.07 2.71
CA GLN A 124 1.46 -1.38 3.98
C GLN A 124 0.75 -0.03 3.96
N THR A 125 -0.05 0.27 4.98
CA THR A 125 -0.68 1.59 5.14
C THR A 125 0.26 2.60 5.80
N PHE A 126 -0.05 3.89 5.69
CA PHE A 126 0.69 4.91 6.42
C PHE A 126 0.65 4.68 7.94
N GLU A 127 -0.50 4.31 8.50
CA GLU A 127 -0.63 4.04 9.93
C GLU A 127 0.29 2.91 10.40
N GLN A 128 0.39 1.83 9.62
CA GLN A 128 1.31 0.72 9.91
C GLN A 128 2.77 1.18 9.86
N SER A 129 3.15 1.98 8.85
CA SER A 129 4.49 2.55 8.74
C SER A 129 4.84 3.48 9.90
N LEU A 130 3.92 4.37 10.27
CA LEU A 130 4.09 5.32 11.38
C LEU A 130 4.15 4.60 12.72
N TYR A 131 3.33 3.57 12.91
CA TYR A 131 3.39 2.71 14.08
C TYR A 131 4.77 2.05 14.22
N GLN A 132 5.33 1.49 13.14
CA GLN A 132 6.67 0.91 13.18
C GLN A 132 7.76 1.94 13.51
N LEU A 133 7.70 3.13 12.92
CA LEU A 133 8.65 4.23 13.21
C LEU A 133 8.54 4.71 14.66
N TYR A 134 7.32 4.78 15.20
CA TYR A 134 7.08 5.14 16.59
C TYR A 134 7.59 4.07 17.55
N SER A 135 7.23 2.80 17.32
CA SER A 135 7.60 1.66 18.16
C SER A 135 9.09 1.35 18.14
N SER A 136 9.79 1.67 17.04
CA SER A 136 11.26 1.62 16.97
C SER A 136 11.94 2.84 17.58
N GLY A 137 11.18 3.80 18.11
CA GLY A 137 11.70 4.97 18.80
C GLY A 137 12.11 6.14 17.90
N GLN A 138 12.02 6.02 16.58
CA GLN A 138 12.53 7.02 15.63
C GLN A 138 11.72 8.32 15.60
N ILE A 139 10.41 8.27 15.84
CA ILE A 139 9.53 9.45 15.85
C ILE A 139 8.75 9.56 17.16
N THR A 140 8.33 10.77 17.52
CA THR A 140 7.43 10.98 18.67
C THR A 140 5.98 10.62 18.31
N ILE A 141 5.14 10.40 19.32
CA ILE A 141 3.72 10.11 19.10
C ILE A 141 3.00 11.29 18.44
N GLU A 142 3.37 12.53 18.79
CA GLU A 142 2.82 13.74 18.21
C GLU A 142 3.15 13.83 16.72
N ASN A 143 4.41 13.55 16.35
CA ASN A 143 4.83 13.51 14.95
C ASN A 143 4.15 12.39 14.18
N ALA A 144 3.93 11.23 14.81
CA ALA A 144 3.21 10.11 14.20
C ALA A 144 1.75 10.48 13.91
N LEU A 145 1.01 10.98 14.91
CA LEU A 145 -0.40 11.36 14.78
C LEU A 145 -0.62 12.51 13.80
N ALA A 146 0.27 13.53 13.80
CA ALA A 146 0.19 14.65 12.86
C ALA A 146 0.43 14.25 11.40
N ASN A 147 1.02 13.08 11.17
CA ASN A 147 1.33 12.54 9.85
C ASN A 147 0.53 11.27 9.53
N ALA A 148 -0.49 10.91 10.29
CA ALA A 148 -1.40 9.81 9.96
C ALA A 148 -2.50 10.28 9.00
N ASP A 149 -3.02 9.38 8.16
CA ASP A 149 -4.21 9.67 7.37
C ASP A 149 -5.48 9.54 8.23
N SER A 150 -5.46 8.65 9.23
CA SER A 150 -6.42 8.60 10.34
C SER A 150 -5.69 8.52 11.68
N ALA A 151 -5.67 9.65 12.40
CA ALA A 151 -5.12 9.70 13.77
C ALA A 151 -5.84 8.71 14.71
N THR A 152 -7.15 8.49 14.50
CA THR A 152 -7.94 7.52 15.25
C THR A 152 -7.46 6.09 14.99
N ASN A 153 -7.23 5.70 13.72
CA ASN A 153 -6.76 4.36 13.38
C ASN A 153 -5.35 4.13 13.92
N LEU A 154 -4.46 5.12 13.82
CA LEU A 154 -3.12 5.03 14.38
C LEU A 154 -3.15 4.89 15.91
N HIS A 155 -3.99 5.67 16.60
CA HIS A 155 -4.15 5.55 18.05
C HIS A 155 -4.65 4.16 18.45
N TRP A 156 -5.60 3.61 17.70
CA TRP A 156 -6.11 2.25 17.91
C TRP A 156 -5.00 1.21 17.72
N LEU A 157 -4.19 1.32 16.66
CA LEU A 157 -3.05 0.43 16.40
C LEU A 157 -2.03 0.48 17.54
N ILE A 158 -1.65 1.68 18.00
CA ILE A 158 -0.73 1.85 19.13
C ILE A 158 -1.29 1.22 20.41
N SER A 159 -2.60 1.37 20.67
CA SER A 159 -3.24 0.87 21.89
C SER A 159 -3.45 -0.66 21.90
N ASN A 160 -3.59 -1.25 20.71
CA ASN A 160 -3.87 -2.68 20.55
C ASN A 160 -2.63 -3.51 20.19
N ALA A 161 -1.52 -2.85 19.84
CA ALA A 161 -0.22 -3.49 19.66
C ALA A 161 0.24 -4.18 20.96
N GLY A 162 -0.05 -5.48 21.07
CA GLY A 162 0.24 -6.29 22.25
C GLY A 162 -0.97 -7.04 22.83
N LYS A 163 -2.18 -6.82 22.31
CA LYS A 163 -3.35 -7.66 22.59
C LYS A 163 -3.53 -8.66 21.45
N PRO A 164 -3.71 -9.96 21.71
CA PRO A 164 -4.09 -10.91 20.67
C PRO A 164 -5.39 -10.42 19.99
N PRO A 165 -5.61 -10.72 18.70
CA PRO A 165 -6.80 -10.26 17.99
C PRO A 165 -8.03 -10.74 18.74
N THR A 166 -8.74 -9.82 19.38
CA THR A 166 -10.06 -10.14 19.95
C THR A 166 -11.02 -10.21 18.78
N ASP A 167 -11.48 -11.42 18.46
CA ASP A 167 -12.55 -11.71 17.50
C ASP A 167 -13.72 -10.73 17.70
N ALA A 168 -13.80 -9.72 16.84
CA ALA A 168 -14.97 -8.87 16.71
C ALA A 168 -15.96 -9.59 15.79
N GLY A 169 -16.73 -10.52 16.35
CA GLY A 169 -17.91 -11.07 15.70
C GLY A 169 -18.20 -12.54 16.01
N LYS A 170 -18.86 -12.79 17.15
CA LYS A 170 -19.88 -13.86 17.31
C LYS A 170 -20.57 -13.73 18.66
N ASN A 171 -21.89 -13.53 18.62
CA ASN A 171 -22.76 -13.66 19.78
C ASN A 171 -22.91 -15.14 20.18
N ASP A 172 -22.87 -15.35 21.50
CA ASP A 172 -23.47 -16.39 22.35
C ASP A 172 -23.12 -17.88 22.19
N VAL A 173 -22.49 -18.46 23.24
CA VAL A 173 -23.07 -19.36 24.29
C VAL A 173 -21.92 -20.05 25.08
N PRO A 174 -22.03 -20.33 26.41
CA PRO A 174 -20.88 -20.45 27.31
C PRO A 174 -20.33 -21.87 27.59
N SER A 175 -19.03 -21.85 27.93
CA SER A 175 -18.20 -22.78 28.72
C SER A 175 -18.17 -24.27 28.37
N GLN A 176 -16.95 -24.77 28.09
CA GLN A 176 -16.43 -25.94 28.79
C GLN A 176 -14.89 -25.98 28.78
N THR A 177 -14.38 -26.47 29.90
CA THR A 177 -13.00 -26.60 30.40
C THR A 177 -12.08 -27.49 29.57
N GLY A 178 -10.78 -27.15 29.53
CA GLY A 178 -9.70 -28.09 29.24
C GLY A 178 -8.37 -27.40 28.92
N ALA A 179 -7.40 -27.42 29.83
CA ALA A 179 -5.98 -27.22 29.50
C ALA A 179 -5.45 -28.49 28.82
N PRO A 180 -4.48 -28.43 27.87
CA PRO A 180 -3.07 -28.37 28.28
C PRO A 180 -2.05 -27.70 27.31
N SER A 181 -0.90 -27.37 27.92
CA SER A 181 0.51 -27.39 27.44
C SER A 181 0.97 -26.65 26.17
N ALA A 182 1.98 -25.80 26.37
CA ALA A 182 2.82 -25.15 25.37
C ALA A 182 3.77 -26.11 24.62
N PRO A 183 4.25 -25.70 23.42
CA PRO A 183 5.63 -25.93 22.99
C PRO A 183 6.28 -24.57 22.60
N ALA A 184 7.38 -24.16 23.24
CA ALA A 184 8.78 -24.50 22.92
C ALA A 184 9.25 -23.94 21.56
N ASP A 185 10.01 -22.84 21.63
CA ASP A 185 10.76 -22.22 20.54
C ASP A 185 11.77 -23.20 19.94
N ASP A 186 11.63 -23.51 18.64
CA ASP A 186 12.70 -24.05 17.82
C ASP A 186 12.65 -23.44 16.41
N LEU A 187 13.60 -22.57 16.11
CA LEU A 187 13.74 -21.84 14.84
C LEU A 187 14.75 -22.51 13.89
N SER A 188 15.16 -23.75 14.16
CA SER A 188 16.18 -24.43 13.38
C SER A 188 15.69 -25.02 12.04
N SER A 189 14.40 -24.97 11.72
CA SER A 189 13.82 -25.62 10.54
C SER A 189 13.50 -24.71 9.34
N ILE A 190 13.83 -23.42 9.37
CA ILE A 190 13.55 -22.51 8.24
C ILE A 190 14.73 -22.54 7.25
N LYS A 191 14.56 -23.24 6.11
CA LYS A 191 15.41 -23.07 4.91
C LYS A 191 14.71 -22.13 3.92
N LEU A 192 15.32 -20.97 3.67
CA LEU A 192 14.97 -20.09 2.55
C LEU A 192 15.56 -20.68 1.26
N ASN A 193 14.70 -21.03 0.31
CA ASN A 193 15.13 -21.44 -1.03
C ASN A 193 15.06 -20.20 -1.93
N LEU A 194 16.22 -19.75 -2.43
CA LEU A 194 16.37 -18.45 -3.10
C LEU A 194 16.68 -18.58 -4.61
N ASP A 195 16.22 -19.64 -5.25
CA ASP A 195 16.37 -19.82 -6.69
C ASP A 195 15.00 -19.91 -7.37
N MET A 196 14.59 -18.80 -7.97
CA MET A 196 13.73 -18.80 -9.16
C MET A 196 14.17 -17.65 -10.07
N VAL A 197 15.01 -18.03 -11.04
CA VAL A 197 15.13 -17.37 -12.35
C VAL A 197 13.98 -17.85 -13.22
#